data_AF-A0A1I2CSZ1-F1
#
_entry.id   AF-A0A1I2CSZ1-F1
#
_cell.length_a   1.000
_cell.length_b   1.000
_cell.length_c   1.000
_cell.angle_alpha   90.00
_cell.angle_beta   90.00
_cell.angle_gamma   90.00
#
_symmetry.space_group_name_H-M   'P 1'
#
loop_
_entity.id
_entity.type
_entity.pdbx_description
1 polymer ?
#
loop_
_entity_poly.entity_id
_entity_poly.type
_entity_poly.pdbx_seq_one_letter_code
_entity_poly.pdbx_strand_id
1 'polypeptide(L)'
;MLNKHSSFSILSGRLKRGYYVPALTGVRAVAAYLVFLHHYNPAPPDTFANRLFTHGYIGVSVFFVLSGFLMYHRYADDYLAQTSWSWRTYLQNRFARIFPLYALILIGTVSVNTATGKPVSWPLFGLNVTLLSGFFNEYKFSGIAQSWSLTVEVCFYLSAPLLFILLRRWGAFWLTIGLVGIGLLLWATVGQLAWHGSFSPFPFMMFYTFFGRAFEFIVGMWLSQKWRQNRLPSSGHATLWSLLLIVICVFWQASVSMFIANPTSLFWNEVVVYNYVLPVGIGLFLMGLLRENSIIHLILSQPIFQHLGHSSYAFYLIHIGVIPSGLRKLGVTNNWLLFGLLVLIAYGLYVVVEKPCQRWLLRR
;
A
#
# COMPACT_ATOMS: atom_id res chain seq x y z
N MET A 1 -32.27 -37.73 25.73
CA MET A 1 -31.34 -38.41 24.81
C MET A 1 -31.86 -38.26 23.40
N LEU A 2 -31.21 -37.46 22.55
CA LEU A 2 -31.05 -37.65 21.10
C LEU A 2 -30.21 -36.47 20.56
N ASN A 3 -29.09 -36.85 19.95
CA ASN A 3 -27.91 -36.08 19.58
C ASN A 3 -28.13 -34.77 18.78
N LYS A 4 -27.58 -33.66 19.30
CA LYS A 4 -27.13 -32.48 18.55
C LYS A 4 -25.61 -32.52 18.40
N HIS A 5 -25.07 -33.44 17.62
CA HIS A 5 -23.65 -33.46 17.26
C HIS A 5 -23.48 -34.05 15.85
N SER A 6 -23.74 -33.25 14.80
CA SER A 6 -23.42 -33.69 13.43
C SER A 6 -23.13 -32.57 12.42
N SER A 7 -22.80 -31.35 12.84
CA SER A 7 -22.48 -30.24 11.91
C SER A 7 -21.04 -29.74 11.98
N PHE A 8 -20.14 -30.40 12.72
CA PHE A 8 -18.76 -29.95 12.90
C PHE A 8 -17.66 -30.79 12.21
N SER A 9 -18.01 -31.76 11.36
CA SER A 9 -17.04 -32.70 10.79
C SER A 9 -16.60 -32.44 9.33
N ILE A 10 -16.95 -31.30 8.71
CA ILE A 10 -16.50 -30.99 7.33
C ILE A 10 -15.14 -30.25 7.30
N LEU A 11 -14.55 -29.91 8.45
CA LEU A 11 -13.32 -29.10 8.51
C LEU A 11 -11.98 -29.88 8.51
N SER A 12 -11.96 -31.19 8.24
CA SER A 12 -10.70 -31.99 8.26
C SER A 12 -10.18 -32.41 6.87
N GLY A 13 -10.73 -31.89 5.78
CA GLY A 13 -10.27 -32.18 4.43
C GLY A 13 -9.37 -31.08 3.85
N ARG A 14 -8.03 -31.26 3.90
CA ARG A 14 -7.02 -30.54 3.09
C ARG A 14 -7.33 -29.06 2.77
N LEU A 15 -6.79 -28.13 3.55
CA LEU A 15 -6.72 -26.69 3.21
C LEU A 15 -5.87 -26.48 1.94
N LYS A 16 -6.48 -26.72 0.77
CA LYS A 16 -5.92 -26.54 -0.58
C LYS A 16 -6.23 -25.13 -1.08
N ARG A 17 -5.17 -24.40 -1.48
CA ARG A 17 -5.15 -23.08 -2.16
C ARG A 17 -5.84 -21.93 -1.39
N GLY A 18 -5.05 -20.90 -1.07
CA GLY A 18 -5.41 -19.79 -0.18
C GLY A 18 -6.78 -19.18 -0.45
N TYR A 19 -7.58 -19.08 0.63
CA TYR A 19 -8.87 -18.39 0.64
C TYR A 19 -8.73 -17.00 0.01
N TYR A 20 -9.50 -16.76 -1.05
CA TYR A 20 -9.71 -15.43 -1.62
C TYR A 20 -10.73 -14.70 -0.75
N VAL A 21 -10.41 -13.46 -0.35
CA VAL A 21 -11.28 -12.62 0.48
C VAL A 21 -11.66 -11.40 -0.35
N PRO A 22 -12.86 -11.38 -0.99
CA PRO A 22 -13.28 -10.33 -1.91
C PRO A 22 -13.18 -8.91 -1.31
N ALA A 23 -13.56 -8.76 -0.04
CA ALA A 23 -13.48 -7.49 0.66
C ALA A 23 -12.08 -6.85 0.62
N LEU A 24 -11.00 -7.65 0.67
CA LEU A 24 -9.63 -7.13 0.62
C LEU A 24 -9.31 -6.50 -0.74
N THR A 25 -9.90 -7.01 -1.83
CA THR A 25 -9.83 -6.36 -3.15
C THR A 25 -10.56 -5.01 -3.10
N GLY A 26 -11.76 -4.97 -2.51
CA GLY A 26 -12.51 -3.72 -2.32
C GLY A 26 -11.76 -2.67 -1.51
N VAL A 27 -11.04 -3.07 -0.44
CA VAL A 27 -10.21 -2.16 0.36
C VAL A 27 -9.16 -1.45 -0.51
N ARG A 28 -8.57 -2.14 -1.50
CA ARG A 28 -7.59 -1.52 -2.41
C ARG A 28 -8.19 -0.35 -3.21
N ALA A 29 -9.45 -0.45 -3.60
CA ALA A 29 -10.14 0.65 -4.29
C ALA A 29 -10.27 1.85 -3.36
N VAL A 30 -10.79 1.63 -2.15
CA VAL A 30 -10.93 2.67 -1.13
C VAL A 30 -9.59 3.34 -0.83
N ALA A 31 -8.53 2.56 -0.65
CA ALA A 31 -7.18 3.08 -0.42
C ALA A 31 -6.70 3.99 -1.57
N ALA A 32 -6.87 3.57 -2.83
CA ALA A 32 -6.48 4.38 -3.98
C ALA A 32 -7.26 5.71 -4.05
N TYR A 33 -8.55 5.67 -3.72
CA TYR A 33 -9.43 6.83 -3.79
C TYR A 33 -9.19 7.82 -2.65
N LEU A 34 -8.86 7.34 -1.46
CA LEU A 34 -8.42 8.20 -0.36
C LEU A 34 -7.16 8.98 -0.73
N VAL A 35 -6.19 8.35 -1.42
CA VAL A 35 -4.99 9.05 -1.90
C VAL A 35 -5.34 10.12 -2.96
N PHE A 36 -6.26 9.84 -3.88
CA PHE A 36 -6.74 10.85 -4.81
C PHE A 36 -7.40 12.04 -4.08
N LEU A 37 -8.28 11.76 -3.11
CA LEU A 37 -8.98 12.80 -2.35
C LEU A 37 -8.02 13.64 -1.51
N HIS A 38 -6.88 13.08 -1.10
CA HIS A 38 -5.80 13.86 -0.49
C HIS A 38 -5.20 14.89 -1.44
N HIS A 39 -4.96 14.53 -2.71
CA HIS A 39 -4.38 15.45 -3.70
C HIS A 39 -5.40 16.40 -4.34
N TYR A 40 -6.67 15.98 -4.45
CA TYR A 40 -7.74 16.75 -5.08
C TYR A 40 -8.95 16.92 -4.16
N ASN A 41 -8.71 17.36 -2.93
CA ASN A 41 -9.72 17.50 -1.88
C ASN A 41 -10.88 18.43 -2.34
N PRO A 42 -12.10 17.90 -2.59
CA PRO A 42 -13.23 18.70 -3.02
C PRO A 42 -14.07 19.25 -1.86
N ALA A 43 -13.76 18.87 -0.61
CA ALA A 43 -14.59 19.18 0.53
C ALA A 43 -14.32 20.62 1.02
N PRO A 44 -15.38 21.38 1.40
CA PRO A 44 -15.22 22.73 1.93
C PRO A 44 -14.29 22.76 3.14
N PRO A 45 -13.51 23.84 3.33
CA PRO A 45 -12.69 24.03 4.52
C PRO A 45 -13.49 23.80 5.82
N ASP A 46 -12.79 23.37 6.86
CA ASP A 46 -13.33 23.13 8.22
C ASP A 46 -14.37 22.01 8.38
N THR A 47 -14.81 21.37 7.30
CA THR A 47 -15.71 20.20 7.39
C THR A 47 -14.97 18.93 7.83
N PHE A 48 -15.71 17.97 8.43
CA PHE A 48 -15.17 16.64 8.73
C PHE A 48 -14.64 15.93 7.47
N ALA A 49 -15.35 16.06 6.35
CA ALA A 49 -14.93 15.50 5.07
C ALA A 49 -13.58 16.07 4.61
N ASN A 50 -13.37 17.39 4.76
CA ASN A 50 -12.08 18.01 4.43
C ASN A 50 -10.96 17.47 5.31
N ARG A 51 -11.16 17.37 6.62
CA ARG A 51 -10.17 16.78 7.54
C ARG A 51 -9.84 15.33 7.17
N LEU A 52 -10.85 14.53 6.88
CA LEU A 52 -10.66 13.15 6.43
C LEU A 52 -9.85 13.06 5.14
N PHE A 53 -10.18 13.87 4.14
CA PHE A 53 -9.51 13.84 2.83
C PHE A 53 -8.08 14.38 2.91
N THR A 54 -7.81 15.40 3.73
CA THR A 54 -6.45 15.91 3.99
C THR A 54 -5.53 14.82 4.57
N HIS A 55 -6.06 13.85 5.30
CA HIS A 55 -5.31 12.70 5.81
C HIS A 55 -5.45 11.43 4.95
N GLY A 56 -6.01 11.55 3.74
CA GLY A 56 -6.28 10.45 2.81
C GLY A 56 -5.05 9.72 2.28
N TYR A 57 -3.84 10.28 2.46
CA TYR A 57 -2.59 9.58 2.16
C TYR A 57 -2.38 8.30 3.00
N ILE A 58 -3.15 8.11 4.08
CA ILE A 58 -3.25 6.84 4.82
C ILE A 58 -3.54 5.63 3.89
N GLY A 59 -4.15 5.85 2.72
CA GLY A 59 -4.33 4.82 1.71
C GLY A 59 -3.01 4.12 1.32
N VAL A 60 -1.87 4.82 1.35
CA VAL A 60 -0.55 4.21 1.14
C VAL A 60 -0.18 3.24 2.27
N SER A 61 -0.46 3.59 3.53
CA SER A 61 -0.29 2.66 4.66
C SER A 61 -1.19 1.44 4.50
N VAL A 62 -2.44 1.61 4.06
CA VAL A 62 -3.36 0.49 3.77
C VAL A 62 -2.79 -0.44 2.70
N PHE A 63 -2.19 0.10 1.63
CA PHE A 63 -1.50 -0.70 0.62
C PHE A 63 -0.34 -1.50 1.21
N PHE A 64 0.51 -0.92 2.06
CA PHE A 64 1.62 -1.65 2.67
C PHE A 64 1.16 -2.76 3.62
N VAL A 65 0.13 -2.52 4.45
CA VAL A 65 -0.45 -3.58 5.31
C VAL A 65 -1.05 -4.70 4.44
N LEU A 66 -1.82 -4.35 3.40
CA LEU A 66 -2.38 -5.34 2.47
C LEU A 66 -1.29 -6.12 1.74
N SER A 67 -0.23 -5.46 1.27
CA SER A 67 0.88 -6.12 0.60
C SER A 67 1.57 -7.11 1.55
N GLY A 68 1.84 -6.74 2.80
CA GLY A 68 2.37 -7.66 3.81
C GLY A 68 1.49 -8.89 4.04
N PHE A 69 0.18 -8.66 4.19
CA PHE A 69 -0.80 -9.72 4.37
C PHE A 69 -0.86 -10.68 3.18
N LEU A 70 -1.00 -10.15 1.96
CA LEU A 70 -1.15 -10.95 0.74
C LEU A 70 0.14 -11.71 0.40
N MET A 71 1.31 -11.11 0.65
CA MET A 71 2.60 -11.77 0.42
C MET A 71 2.80 -12.95 1.36
N TYR A 72 2.55 -12.77 2.66
CA TYR A 72 2.64 -13.88 3.62
C TYR A 72 1.59 -14.96 3.32
N HIS A 73 0.34 -14.57 3.06
CA HIS A 73 -0.76 -15.50 2.79
C HIS A 73 -0.50 -16.38 1.58
N ARG A 74 0.06 -15.80 0.51
CA ARG A 74 0.25 -16.48 -0.76
C ARG A 74 1.52 -17.34 -0.81
N TYR A 75 2.60 -16.91 -0.14
CA TYR A 75 3.93 -17.46 -0.42
C TYR A 75 4.64 -18.05 0.80
N ALA A 76 4.22 -17.74 2.03
CA ALA A 76 5.01 -18.12 3.21
C ALA A 76 5.07 -19.64 3.43
N ASP A 77 4.00 -20.40 3.18
CA ASP A 77 4.03 -21.86 3.35
C ASP A 77 4.94 -22.55 2.35
N ASP A 78 4.74 -22.26 1.06
CA ASP A 78 5.52 -22.86 -0.02
C ASP A 78 7.01 -22.60 0.17
N TYR A 79 7.36 -21.40 0.66
CA TYR A 79 8.73 -21.04 0.98
C TYR A 79 9.26 -21.70 2.27
N LEU A 80 8.54 -21.60 3.39
CA LEU A 80 9.01 -22.09 4.69
C LEU A 80 9.02 -23.61 4.78
N ALA A 81 8.16 -24.30 4.04
CA ALA A 81 8.13 -25.75 3.97
C ALA A 81 9.00 -26.31 2.82
N GLN A 82 9.56 -25.44 1.96
CA GLN A 82 10.36 -25.79 0.77
C GLN A 82 9.66 -26.78 -0.19
N THR A 83 8.33 -26.79 -0.24
CA THR A 83 7.56 -27.80 -0.97
C THR A 83 7.35 -27.48 -2.44
N SER A 84 7.25 -26.20 -2.81
CA SER A 84 6.95 -25.77 -4.19
C SER A 84 7.55 -24.41 -4.59
N TRP A 85 8.53 -23.94 -3.82
CA TRP A 85 9.11 -22.61 -4.04
C TRP A 85 9.94 -22.51 -5.32
N SER A 86 9.70 -21.46 -6.09
CA SER A 86 10.50 -21.10 -7.28
C SER A 86 10.72 -19.59 -7.29
N TRP A 87 11.97 -19.16 -7.08
CA TRP A 87 12.38 -17.76 -7.17
C TRP A 87 12.01 -17.13 -8.52
N ARG A 88 12.23 -17.87 -9.61
CA ARG A 88 11.85 -17.43 -10.96
C ARG A 88 10.35 -17.16 -11.04
N THR A 89 9.51 -18.12 -10.65
CA THR A 89 8.05 -17.98 -10.71
C THR A 89 7.58 -16.84 -9.79
N TYR A 90 8.18 -16.72 -8.60
CA TYR A 90 7.88 -15.66 -7.64
C TYR A 90 8.17 -14.27 -8.21
N LEU A 91 9.40 -14.03 -8.68
CA LEU A 91 9.82 -12.74 -9.23
C LEU A 91 9.07 -12.39 -10.51
N GLN A 92 8.81 -13.36 -11.39
CA GLN A 92 7.98 -13.16 -12.58
C GLN A 92 6.56 -12.69 -12.22
N ASN A 93 5.93 -13.30 -11.20
CA ASN A 93 4.61 -12.87 -10.74
C ASN A 93 4.60 -11.43 -10.20
N ARG A 94 5.68 -11.02 -9.51
CA ARG A 94 5.81 -9.65 -8.98
C ARG A 94 6.09 -8.64 -10.07
N PHE A 95 7.01 -8.97 -10.97
CA PHE A 95 7.36 -8.15 -12.13
C PHE A 95 6.15 -7.93 -13.03
N ALA A 96 5.44 -9.00 -13.40
CA ALA A 96 4.23 -8.94 -14.24
C ALA A 96 3.07 -8.15 -13.60
N ARG A 97 3.10 -7.95 -12.27
CA ARG A 97 2.10 -7.16 -11.55
C ARG A 97 2.39 -5.65 -11.59
N ILE A 98 3.66 -5.25 -11.55
CA ILE A 98 4.07 -3.84 -11.41
C ILE A 98 4.56 -3.29 -12.75
N PHE A 99 5.59 -3.91 -13.33
CA PHE A 99 6.45 -3.25 -14.30
C PHE A 99 5.77 -2.88 -15.63
N PRO A 100 4.91 -3.71 -16.25
CA PRO A 100 4.37 -3.39 -17.57
C PRO A 100 3.59 -2.06 -17.61
N LEU A 101 2.68 -1.87 -16.64
CA LEU A 101 1.90 -0.64 -16.60
C LEU A 101 2.74 0.54 -16.11
N TYR A 102 3.61 0.33 -15.12
CA TYR A 102 4.56 1.36 -14.67
C TYR A 102 5.39 1.92 -15.82
N ALA A 103 6.01 1.04 -16.62
CA ALA A 103 6.85 1.42 -17.75
C ALA A 103 6.07 2.21 -18.80
N LEU A 104 4.83 1.79 -19.12
CA LEU A 104 3.96 2.51 -20.06
C LEU A 104 3.68 3.94 -19.57
N ILE A 105 3.28 4.10 -18.30
CA ILE A 105 2.97 5.43 -17.74
C ILE A 105 4.23 6.29 -17.62
N LEU A 106 5.39 5.70 -17.31
CA LEU A 106 6.66 6.41 -17.22
C LEU A 106 7.10 6.93 -18.59
N ILE A 107 7.06 6.08 -19.62
CA ILE A 107 7.37 6.47 -21.00
C ILE A 107 6.42 7.56 -21.47
N GLY A 108 5.11 7.41 -21.22
CA GLY A 108 4.12 8.44 -21.54
C GLY A 108 4.41 9.77 -20.84
N THR A 109 4.78 9.72 -19.55
CA THR A 109 5.13 10.91 -18.76
C THR A 109 6.36 11.62 -19.33
N VAL A 110 7.42 10.89 -19.66
CA VAL A 110 8.64 11.46 -20.26
C VAL A 110 8.34 12.03 -21.64
N SER A 111 7.57 11.30 -22.47
CA SER A 111 7.19 11.76 -23.81
C SER A 111 6.44 13.08 -23.78
N VAL A 112 5.46 13.22 -22.87
CA VAL A 112 4.72 14.48 -22.67
C VAL A 112 5.63 15.58 -22.18
N ASN A 113 6.52 15.30 -21.21
CA ASN A 113 7.45 16.30 -20.70
C ASN A 113 8.38 16.82 -21.81
N THR A 114 8.97 15.94 -22.61
CA THR A 114 9.80 16.30 -23.77
C THR A 114 9.02 17.14 -24.78
N ALA A 115 7.80 16.72 -25.14
CA ALA A 115 6.95 17.45 -26.08
C ALA A 115 6.57 18.86 -25.59
N THR A 116 6.52 19.07 -24.26
CA THR A 116 6.28 20.38 -23.64
C THR A 116 7.56 21.18 -23.36
N GLY A 117 8.71 20.75 -23.88
CA GLY A 117 9.98 21.46 -23.76
C GLY A 117 10.68 21.31 -22.40
N LYS A 118 10.25 20.38 -21.54
CA LYS A 118 10.96 20.10 -20.28
C LYS A 118 12.20 19.24 -20.55
N PRO A 119 13.37 19.59 -19.99
CA PRO A 119 14.59 18.82 -20.20
C PRO A 119 14.46 17.42 -19.56
N VAL A 120 15.00 16.42 -20.25
CA VAL A 120 15.07 15.03 -19.77
C VAL A 120 16.51 14.69 -19.40
N SER A 121 16.72 14.32 -18.14
CA SER A 121 17.99 13.75 -17.69
C SER A 121 17.97 12.24 -17.90
N TRP A 122 18.81 11.73 -18.81
CA TRP A 122 18.91 10.29 -19.09
C TRP A 122 19.35 9.45 -17.88
N PRO A 123 20.32 9.88 -17.05
CA PRO A 123 20.64 9.17 -15.81
C PRO A 123 19.44 9.07 -14.86
N LEU A 124 18.69 10.17 -14.70
CA LEU A 124 17.49 10.19 -13.86
C LEU A 124 16.37 9.33 -14.44
N PHE A 125 16.24 9.29 -15.77
CA PHE A 125 15.33 8.35 -16.43
C PHE A 125 15.70 6.90 -16.10
N GLY A 126 16.98 6.55 -16.16
CA GLY A 126 17.48 5.23 -15.76
C GLY A 126 17.14 4.89 -14.29
N LEU A 127 17.28 5.85 -13.37
CA LEU A 127 16.87 5.68 -11.97
C LEU A 127 15.36 5.45 -11.83
N ASN A 128 14.53 6.10 -12.64
CA ASN A 128 13.08 5.88 -12.61
C ASN A 128 12.72 4.51 -13.20
N VAL A 129 13.28 4.13 -14.35
CA VAL A 129 13.05 2.82 -14.96
C VAL A 129 13.40 1.69 -13.99
N THR A 130 14.47 1.83 -13.22
CA THR A 130 14.90 0.85 -12.22
C THR A 130 14.22 0.99 -10.85
N LEU A 131 13.32 1.98 -10.68
CA LEU A 131 12.72 2.38 -9.41
C LEU A 131 13.75 2.75 -8.32
N LEU A 132 15.00 3.06 -8.69
CA LEU A 132 16.04 3.47 -7.76
C LEU A 132 15.94 4.94 -7.34
N SER A 133 15.15 5.76 -8.06
CA SER A 133 14.92 7.17 -7.71
C SER A 133 14.34 7.34 -6.30
N GLY A 134 13.56 6.37 -5.81
CA GLY A 134 12.97 6.37 -4.46
C GLY A 134 13.97 6.21 -3.30
N PHE A 135 15.25 5.88 -3.57
CA PHE A 135 16.29 5.83 -2.53
C PHE A 135 16.88 7.20 -2.18
N PHE A 136 16.60 8.22 -2.99
CA PHE A 136 17.19 9.55 -2.87
C PHE A 136 16.10 10.59 -2.64
N ASN A 137 16.22 11.38 -1.57
CA ASN A 137 15.22 12.39 -1.24
C ASN A 137 15.01 13.42 -2.37
N GLU A 138 16.07 13.76 -3.10
CA GLU A 138 16.02 14.70 -4.24
C GLU A 138 15.24 14.15 -5.44
N TYR A 139 15.25 12.83 -5.63
CA TYR A 139 14.74 12.20 -6.85
C TYR A 139 13.44 11.41 -6.65
N LYS A 140 12.99 11.21 -5.42
CA LYS A 140 11.81 10.37 -5.09
C LYS A 140 10.52 10.74 -5.82
N PHE A 141 10.38 12.01 -6.24
CA PHE A 141 9.21 12.51 -6.98
C PHE A 141 9.47 12.73 -8.48
N SER A 142 10.64 12.34 -8.98
CA SER A 142 10.95 12.40 -10.41
C SER A 142 10.15 11.35 -11.20
N GLY A 143 9.94 11.59 -12.49
CA GLY A 143 9.13 10.71 -13.33
C GLY A 143 7.67 10.67 -12.89
N ILE A 144 7.27 9.58 -12.23
CA ILE A 144 5.94 9.40 -11.65
C ILE A 144 6.05 9.71 -10.15
N ALA A 145 5.50 10.83 -9.70
CA ALA A 145 5.75 11.33 -8.34
C ALA A 145 5.45 10.29 -7.24
N GLN A 146 4.39 9.50 -7.39
CA GLN A 146 3.96 8.48 -6.45
C GLN A 146 4.73 7.14 -6.59
N SER A 147 5.76 7.04 -7.46
CA SER A 147 6.52 5.80 -7.64
C SER A 147 7.50 5.49 -6.51
N TRP A 148 7.79 6.45 -5.62
CA TRP A 148 8.59 6.18 -4.41
C TRP A 148 8.00 5.02 -3.60
N SER A 149 6.68 4.88 -3.54
CA SER A 149 6.03 3.78 -2.82
C SER A 149 6.22 2.44 -3.51
N LEU A 150 6.43 2.44 -4.84
CA LEU A 150 6.75 1.24 -5.61
C LEU A 150 8.20 0.79 -5.35
N THR A 151 9.14 1.72 -5.18
CA THR A 151 10.49 1.39 -4.71
C THR A 151 10.42 0.63 -3.39
N VAL A 152 9.67 1.16 -2.43
CA VAL A 152 9.43 0.51 -1.13
C VAL A 152 8.77 -0.87 -1.31
N GLU A 153 7.75 -0.97 -2.16
CA GLU A 153 7.05 -2.24 -2.42
C GLU A 153 7.95 -3.29 -3.09
N VAL A 154 8.83 -2.90 -4.02
CA VAL A 154 9.83 -3.78 -4.62
C VAL A 154 10.83 -4.25 -3.58
N CYS A 155 11.30 -3.37 -2.67
CA CYS A 155 12.14 -3.78 -1.54
C CYS A 155 11.44 -4.81 -0.64
N PHE A 156 10.15 -4.62 -0.35
CA PHE A 156 9.36 -5.62 0.37
C PHE A 156 9.26 -6.94 -0.39
N TYR A 157 9.05 -6.91 -1.70
CA TYR A 157 8.96 -8.13 -2.49
C TYR A 157 10.28 -8.89 -2.56
N LEU A 158 11.41 -8.19 -2.69
CA LEU A 158 12.73 -8.83 -2.71
C LEU A 158 13.09 -9.42 -1.34
N SER A 159 12.75 -8.73 -0.26
CA SER A 159 13.06 -9.15 1.12
C SER A 159 12.04 -10.13 1.72
N ALA A 160 10.81 -10.21 1.19
CA ALA A 160 9.71 -10.96 1.80
C ALA A 160 10.06 -12.41 2.20
N PRO A 161 10.74 -13.23 1.38
CA PRO A 161 11.10 -14.58 1.79
C PRO A 161 11.99 -14.62 3.04
N LEU A 162 12.98 -13.73 3.14
CA LEU A 162 13.77 -13.56 4.35
C LEU A 162 12.91 -13.08 5.52
N LEU A 163 12.04 -12.09 5.29
CA LEU A 163 11.13 -11.57 6.33
C LEU A 163 10.18 -12.65 6.86
N PHE A 164 9.76 -13.63 6.05
CA PHE A 164 8.95 -14.76 6.52
C PHE A 164 9.68 -15.60 7.58
N ILE A 165 10.98 -15.86 7.36
CA ILE A 165 11.84 -16.60 8.29
C ILE A 165 12.02 -15.78 9.56
N LEU A 166 12.40 -14.51 9.43
CA LEU A 166 12.69 -13.65 10.57
C LEU A 166 11.43 -13.39 11.41
N LEU A 167 10.27 -13.21 10.78
CA LEU A 167 8.99 -13.08 11.49
C LEU A 167 8.68 -14.33 12.32
N ARG A 168 8.94 -15.53 11.79
CA ARG A 168 8.73 -16.78 12.54
C ARG A 168 9.73 -16.95 13.67
N ARG A 169 10.98 -16.53 13.48
CA ARG A 169 12.08 -16.70 14.44
C ARG A 169 12.04 -15.68 15.58
N TRP A 170 11.79 -14.41 15.27
CA TRP A 170 11.92 -13.30 16.22
C TRP A 170 10.58 -12.61 16.54
N GLY A 171 9.52 -12.89 15.78
CA GLY A 171 8.24 -12.23 15.95
C GLY A 171 8.21 -10.80 15.39
N ALA A 172 7.01 -10.23 15.32
CA ALA A 172 6.78 -8.93 14.68
C ALA A 172 7.50 -7.77 15.39
N PHE A 173 7.55 -7.80 16.73
CA PHE A 173 8.16 -6.74 17.53
C PHE A 173 9.66 -6.60 17.24
N TRP A 174 10.44 -7.66 17.47
CA TRP A 174 11.89 -7.64 17.26
C TRP A 174 12.29 -7.46 15.80
N LEU A 175 11.50 -8.00 14.86
CA LEU A 175 11.72 -7.75 13.43
C LEU A 175 11.54 -6.27 13.09
N THR A 176 10.50 -5.63 13.62
CA THR A 176 10.26 -4.19 13.41
C THR A 176 11.40 -3.36 13.99
N ILE A 177 11.77 -3.62 15.25
CA ILE A 177 12.87 -2.91 15.91
C ILE A 177 14.18 -3.07 15.14
N GLY A 178 14.48 -4.29 14.65
CA GLY A 178 15.65 -4.54 13.83
C GLY A 178 15.66 -3.73 12.53
N LEU A 179 14.56 -3.73 11.77
CA LEU A 179 14.49 -2.99 10.51
C LEU A 179 14.51 -1.48 10.70
N VAL A 180 13.73 -0.95 11.64
CA VAL A 180 13.75 0.49 11.96
C VAL A 180 15.13 0.89 12.49
N GLY A 181 15.75 0.07 13.35
CA GLY A 181 17.11 0.28 13.84
C GLY A 181 18.15 0.35 12.74
N ILE A 182 18.04 -0.51 11.72
CA ILE A 182 18.90 -0.43 10.52
C ILE A 182 18.65 0.88 9.76
N GLY A 183 17.38 1.30 9.60
CA GLY A 183 17.04 2.58 8.98
C GLY A 183 17.64 3.78 9.72
N LEU A 184 17.58 3.76 11.06
CA LEU A 184 18.20 4.77 11.93
C LEU A 184 19.72 4.79 11.78
N LEU A 185 20.36 3.62 11.73
CA LEU A 185 21.80 3.52 11.51
C LEU A 185 22.21 4.07 10.14
N LEU A 186 21.44 3.77 9.09
CA LEU A 186 21.68 4.30 7.74
C LEU A 186 21.50 5.81 7.67
N TRP A 187 20.48 6.36 8.35
CA TRP A 187 20.32 7.81 8.48
C TRP A 187 21.51 8.46 9.22
N ALA A 188 21.98 7.84 10.30
CA ALA A 188 23.10 8.33 11.11
C ALA A 188 24.47 8.20 10.43
N THR A 189 24.60 7.33 9.42
CA THR A 189 25.86 7.07 8.70
C THR A 189 25.78 7.57 7.26
N VAL A 190 25.12 6.82 6.37
CA VAL A 190 24.95 7.15 4.94
C VAL A 190 24.24 8.49 4.75
N GLY A 191 23.26 8.80 5.59
CA GLY A 191 22.52 10.06 5.54
C GLY A 191 23.36 11.31 5.76
N GLN A 192 24.50 11.17 6.45
CA GLN A 192 25.44 12.27 6.70
C GLN A 192 26.40 12.52 5.53
N LEU A 193 26.48 11.59 4.56
CA LEU A 193 27.30 11.74 3.36
C LEU A 193 26.71 12.76 2.36
N ALA A 194 25.49 13.26 2.62
CA ALA A 194 24.76 14.19 1.75
C ALA A 194 24.64 13.72 0.27
N TRP A 195 24.68 12.41 0.03
CA TRP A 195 24.62 11.85 -1.32
C TRP A 195 23.17 11.86 -1.85
N HIS A 196 22.78 12.97 -2.48
CA HIS A 196 21.43 13.20 -3.04
C HIS A 196 20.27 12.99 -2.04
N GLY A 197 20.56 13.19 -0.75
CA GLY A 197 19.62 12.89 0.34
C GLY A 197 19.29 11.41 0.48
N SER A 198 20.23 10.51 0.21
CA SER A 198 20.09 9.09 0.54
C SER A 198 19.90 8.92 2.04
N PHE A 199 18.80 8.30 2.47
CA PHE A 199 18.38 8.16 3.88
C PHE A 199 18.30 9.47 4.69
N SER A 200 18.34 10.65 4.06
CA SER A 200 18.33 11.96 4.72
C SER A 200 17.44 12.96 3.96
N PRO A 201 16.73 13.88 4.65
CA PRO A 201 16.67 14.08 6.10
C PRO A 201 15.88 12.97 6.81
N PHE A 202 15.84 13.00 8.15
CA PHE A 202 15.14 11.99 8.94
C PHE A 202 13.68 11.73 8.50
N PRO A 203 12.86 12.76 8.13
CA PRO A 203 11.53 12.52 7.57
C PRO A 203 11.52 11.67 6.29
N PHE A 204 12.55 11.77 5.45
CA PHE A 204 12.70 10.92 4.28
C PHE A 204 12.87 9.45 4.68
N MET A 205 13.76 9.18 5.63
CA MET A 205 13.98 7.83 6.16
C MET A 205 12.68 7.22 6.72
N MET A 206 11.93 7.98 7.54
CA MET A 206 10.71 7.48 8.17
C MET A 206 9.53 7.30 7.21
N PHE A 207 9.30 8.22 6.27
CA PHE A 207 8.07 8.20 5.46
C PHE A 207 8.23 7.60 4.05
N TYR A 208 9.45 7.53 3.51
CA TYR A 208 9.68 7.20 2.10
C TYR A 208 10.56 5.99 1.86
N THR A 209 11.19 5.42 2.91
CA THR A 209 12.09 4.26 2.75
C THR A 209 11.47 2.96 3.24
N PHE A 210 12.02 1.85 2.75
CA PHE A 210 11.68 0.50 3.19
C PHE A 210 11.73 0.33 4.72
N PHE A 211 12.72 0.92 5.39
CA PHE A 211 12.91 0.76 6.83
C PHE A 211 11.87 1.54 7.64
N GLY A 212 11.61 2.80 7.27
CA GLY A 212 10.60 3.61 7.93
C GLY A 212 9.18 3.07 7.79
N ARG A 213 8.91 2.37 6.68
CA ARG A 213 7.60 1.78 6.32
C ARG A 213 7.49 0.28 6.63
N ALA A 214 8.48 -0.28 7.33
CA ALA A 214 8.56 -1.72 7.59
C ALA A 214 7.43 -2.21 8.51
N PHE A 215 7.01 -1.37 9.46
CA PHE A 215 5.99 -1.75 10.43
C PHE A 215 4.65 -2.06 9.77
N GLU A 216 4.21 -1.24 8.81
CA GLU A 216 2.99 -1.48 8.03
C GLU A 216 3.00 -2.87 7.40
N PHE A 217 4.08 -3.21 6.71
CA PHE A 217 4.21 -4.49 6.03
C PHE A 217 4.23 -5.65 7.03
N ILE A 218 4.93 -5.51 8.16
CA ILE A 218 5.00 -6.53 9.21
C ILE A 218 3.65 -6.75 9.88
N VAL A 219 2.86 -5.71 10.14
CA VAL A 219 1.50 -5.84 10.69
C VAL A 219 0.66 -6.74 9.78
N GLY A 220 0.72 -6.50 8.47
CA GLY A 220 0.05 -7.34 7.47
C GLY A 220 0.52 -8.80 7.51
N MET A 221 1.83 -9.02 7.49
CA MET A 221 2.40 -10.37 7.56
C MET A 221 2.01 -11.11 8.84
N TRP A 222 2.09 -10.42 9.99
CA TRP A 222 1.72 -10.97 11.29
C TRP A 222 0.24 -11.35 11.34
N LEU A 223 -0.64 -10.48 10.83
CA LEU A 223 -2.07 -10.75 10.75
C LEU A 223 -2.34 -12.01 9.93
N SER A 224 -1.72 -12.13 8.75
CA SER A 224 -1.84 -13.31 7.90
C SER A 224 -1.32 -14.56 8.59
N GLN A 225 -0.15 -14.49 9.25
CA GLN A 225 0.40 -15.60 10.01
C GLN A 225 -0.57 -16.10 11.10
N LYS A 226 -1.12 -15.19 11.90
CA LYS A 226 -2.06 -15.54 12.97
C LYS A 226 -3.38 -16.07 12.41
N TRP A 227 -3.87 -15.50 11.31
CA TRP A 227 -5.08 -15.99 10.65
C TRP A 227 -4.92 -17.44 10.19
N ARG A 228 -3.81 -17.75 9.53
CA ARG A 228 -3.51 -19.09 9.02
C ARG A 228 -3.27 -20.11 10.12
N GLN A 229 -2.75 -19.68 11.26
CA GLN A 229 -2.62 -20.51 12.46
C GLN A 229 -3.94 -20.68 13.23
N ASN A 230 -5.04 -20.06 12.75
CA ASN A 230 -6.32 -19.96 13.46
C ASN A 230 -6.17 -19.39 14.88
N ARG A 231 -5.23 -18.45 15.05
CA ARG A 231 -4.90 -17.77 16.32
C ARG A 231 -5.37 -16.32 16.36
N LEU A 232 -6.22 -15.90 15.43
CA LEU A 232 -6.84 -14.58 15.52
C LEU A 232 -7.94 -14.60 16.59
N PRO A 233 -8.01 -13.55 17.43
CA PRO A 233 -9.05 -13.45 18.44
C PRO A 233 -10.45 -13.43 17.77
N SER A 234 -11.42 -14.07 18.40
CA SER A 234 -12.83 -13.94 18.03
C SER A 234 -13.39 -12.63 18.57
N SER A 235 -12.98 -11.51 17.99
CA SER A 235 -13.63 -10.22 18.23
C SER A 235 -14.80 -10.07 17.26
N GLY A 236 -15.98 -9.72 17.76
CA GLY A 236 -17.15 -9.36 16.95
C GLY A 236 -17.24 -7.86 16.61
N HIS A 237 -16.27 -7.06 17.09
CA HIS A 237 -16.31 -5.60 17.01
C HIS A 237 -14.99 -4.98 16.50
N ALA A 238 -14.05 -5.77 15.99
CA ALA A 238 -12.79 -5.30 15.43
C ALA A 238 -12.99 -4.30 14.29
N THR A 239 -13.99 -4.49 13.41
CA THR A 239 -14.29 -3.49 12.37
C THR A 239 -14.65 -2.14 13.01
N LEU A 240 -15.53 -2.14 14.03
CA LEU A 240 -15.94 -0.93 14.73
C LEU A 240 -14.76 -0.26 15.45
N TRP A 241 -14.00 -1.02 16.23
CA TRP A 241 -12.85 -0.50 16.98
C TRP A 241 -11.76 0.06 16.06
N SER A 242 -11.55 -0.59 14.90
CA SER A 242 -10.60 -0.08 13.91
C SER A 242 -11.04 1.26 13.32
N LEU A 243 -12.31 1.42 12.99
CA LEU A 243 -12.84 2.68 12.47
C LEU A 243 -12.78 3.77 13.52
N LEU A 244 -13.15 3.47 14.77
CA LEU A 244 -13.04 4.40 15.87
C LEU A 244 -11.59 4.87 16.05
N LEU A 245 -10.63 3.95 16.03
CA LEU A 245 -9.20 4.30 16.13
C LEU A 245 -8.75 5.18 14.98
N ILE A 246 -9.11 4.85 13.73
CA ILE A 246 -8.77 5.67 12.56
C ILE A 246 -9.37 7.07 12.69
N VAL A 247 -10.65 7.17 13.09
CA VAL A 247 -11.34 8.45 13.30
C VAL A 247 -10.65 9.26 14.40
N ILE A 248 -10.32 8.65 15.53
CA ILE A 248 -9.57 9.30 16.62
C ILE A 248 -8.22 9.81 16.12
N CYS A 249 -7.46 9.00 15.37
CA CYS A 249 -6.16 9.43 14.82
C CYS A 249 -6.32 10.62 13.85
N VAL A 250 -7.33 10.60 12.98
CA VAL A 250 -7.61 11.70 12.05
C VAL A 250 -8.00 12.98 12.80
N PHE A 251 -8.89 12.89 13.79
CA PHE A 251 -9.27 14.04 14.61
C PHE A 251 -8.11 14.58 15.43
N TRP A 252 -7.32 13.69 16.01
CA TRP A 252 -6.10 14.05 16.72
C TRP A 252 -5.15 14.81 15.80
N GLN A 253 -4.87 14.30 14.60
CA GLN A 253 -3.98 14.96 13.66
C GLN A 253 -4.51 16.31 13.15
N ALA A 254 -5.82 16.43 12.98
CA ALA A 254 -6.44 17.69 12.59
C ALA A 254 -6.45 18.74 13.71
N SER A 255 -6.18 18.35 14.96
CA SER A 255 -6.27 19.22 16.15
C SER A 255 -4.91 19.45 16.81
N VAL A 256 -3.93 18.57 16.58
CA VAL A 256 -2.63 18.61 17.28
C VAL A 256 -1.89 19.93 17.08
N SER A 257 -2.03 20.55 15.91
CA SER A 257 -1.44 21.86 15.58
C SER A 257 -1.95 23.01 16.47
N MET A 258 -3.12 22.84 17.09
CA MET A 258 -3.68 23.82 18.03
C MET A 258 -2.98 23.75 19.40
N PHE A 259 -2.39 22.61 19.74
CA PHE A 259 -1.74 22.36 21.03
C PHE A 259 -0.21 22.36 20.93
N ILE A 260 0.33 22.07 19.74
CA ILE A 260 1.76 21.92 19.49
C ILE A 260 2.14 22.86 18.33
N ALA A 261 2.91 23.91 18.65
CA ALA A 261 3.45 24.83 17.65
C ALA A 261 4.83 24.40 17.11
N ASN A 262 5.56 23.56 17.86
CA ASN A 262 6.92 23.18 17.49
C ASN A 262 6.91 22.18 16.31
N PRO A 263 7.56 22.49 15.16
CA PRO A 263 7.56 21.62 13.98
C PRO A 263 8.16 20.23 14.23
N THR A 264 9.18 20.13 15.07
CA THR A 264 9.81 18.84 15.43
C THR A 264 8.84 17.96 16.20
N SER A 265 8.11 18.53 17.17
CA SER A 265 7.10 17.80 17.94
C SER A 265 5.92 17.35 17.07
N LEU A 266 5.48 18.19 16.12
CA LEU A 266 4.46 17.81 15.13
C LEU A 266 4.93 16.63 14.27
N PHE A 267 6.16 16.69 13.78
CA PHE A 267 6.75 15.62 13.00
C PHE A 267 6.80 14.29 13.78
N TRP A 268 7.24 14.29 15.04
CA TRP A 268 7.24 13.08 15.85
C TRP A 268 5.83 12.54 16.10
N ASN A 269 4.85 13.43 16.24
CA ASN A 269 3.45 13.04 16.33
C ASN A 269 2.98 12.32 15.06
N GLU A 270 3.31 12.86 13.89
CA GLU A 270 3.03 12.21 12.60
C GLU A 270 3.69 10.83 12.51
N VAL A 271 4.97 10.71 12.87
CA VAL A 271 5.67 9.42 12.86
C VAL A 271 4.95 8.40 13.74
N VAL A 272 4.60 8.76 14.97
CA VAL A 272 3.88 7.85 15.89
C VAL A 272 2.55 7.42 15.31
N VAL A 273 1.74 8.38 14.85
CA VAL A 273 0.39 8.10 14.38
C VAL A 273 0.39 7.33 13.06
N TYR A 274 1.12 7.79 12.05
CA TYR A 274 1.06 7.24 10.69
C TYR A 274 1.88 5.97 10.51
N ASN A 275 3.03 5.85 11.16
CA ASN A 275 3.89 4.68 11.00
C ASN A 275 3.62 3.59 12.04
N TYR A 276 2.94 3.88 13.17
CA TYR A 276 2.75 2.88 14.23
C TYR A 276 1.29 2.72 14.70
N VAL A 277 0.56 3.78 15.03
CA VAL A 277 -0.82 3.63 15.55
C VAL A 277 -1.79 3.23 14.43
N LEU A 278 -1.78 3.95 13.30
CA LEU A 278 -2.68 3.69 12.18
C LEU A 278 -2.48 2.31 11.56
N PRO A 279 -1.26 1.78 11.37
CA PRO A 279 -1.08 0.43 10.85
C PRO A 279 -1.67 -0.64 11.76
N VAL A 280 -1.65 -0.46 13.09
CA VAL A 280 -2.39 -1.34 14.03
C VAL A 280 -3.89 -1.25 13.78
N GLY A 281 -4.44 -0.03 13.62
CA GLY A 281 -5.85 0.16 13.26
C GLY A 281 -6.23 -0.49 11.94
N ILE A 282 -5.39 -0.37 10.91
CA ILE A 282 -5.58 -1.04 9.62
C ILE A 282 -5.52 -2.56 9.79
N GLY A 283 -4.59 -3.09 10.59
CA GLY A 283 -4.52 -4.51 10.92
C GLY A 283 -5.79 -5.02 11.60
N LEU A 284 -6.34 -4.26 12.55
CA LEU A 284 -7.63 -4.54 13.19
C LEU A 284 -8.80 -4.49 12.19
N PHE A 285 -8.78 -3.53 11.26
CA PHE A 285 -9.78 -3.43 10.20
C PHE A 285 -9.77 -4.66 9.31
N LEU A 286 -8.59 -5.07 8.85
CA LEU A 286 -8.43 -6.30 8.06
C LEU A 286 -8.86 -7.54 8.87
N MET A 287 -8.55 -7.61 10.17
CA MET A 287 -9.02 -8.68 11.04
C MET A 287 -10.56 -8.74 11.10
N GLY A 288 -11.21 -7.59 11.24
CA GLY A 288 -12.68 -7.48 11.18
C GLY A 288 -13.22 -8.02 9.86
N LEU A 289 -12.66 -7.61 8.72
CA LEU A 289 -13.07 -8.12 7.40
C LEU A 289 -12.86 -9.63 7.21
N LEU A 290 -11.95 -10.26 7.94
CA LEU A 290 -11.67 -11.69 7.89
C LEU A 290 -12.58 -12.53 8.80
N ARG A 291 -13.15 -11.95 9.86
CA ARG A 291 -13.84 -12.69 10.93
C ARG A 291 -15.29 -12.27 11.13
N GLU A 292 -15.65 -11.05 10.75
CA GLU A 292 -16.96 -10.46 10.98
C GLU A 292 -17.73 -10.35 9.67
N ASN A 293 -19.03 -10.64 9.73
CA ASN A 293 -19.98 -10.37 8.65
C ASN A 293 -20.55 -8.95 8.80
N SER A 294 -19.69 -7.94 8.80
CA SER A 294 -20.11 -6.54 8.93
C SER A 294 -20.73 -6.01 7.63
N ILE A 295 -21.54 -4.95 7.72
CA ILE A 295 -22.06 -4.24 6.54
C ILE A 295 -20.91 -3.81 5.61
N ILE A 296 -19.78 -3.40 6.19
CA ILE A 296 -18.60 -2.99 5.44
C ILE A 296 -17.99 -4.16 4.67
N HIS A 297 -17.90 -5.34 5.29
CA HIS A 297 -17.50 -6.56 4.59
C HIS A 297 -18.41 -6.85 3.39
N LEU A 298 -19.73 -6.72 3.57
CA LEU A 298 -20.71 -6.96 2.50
C LEU A 298 -20.58 -5.96 1.35
N ILE A 299 -20.42 -4.67 1.65
CA ILE A 299 -20.24 -3.61 0.64
C ILE A 299 -18.93 -3.82 -0.12
N LEU A 300 -17.81 -4.01 0.58
CA LEU A 300 -16.49 -4.17 -0.06
C LEU A 300 -16.34 -5.48 -0.84
N SER A 301 -17.19 -6.47 -0.55
CA SER A 301 -17.22 -7.74 -1.30
C SER A 301 -18.03 -7.66 -2.59
N GLN A 302 -18.80 -6.59 -2.82
CA GLN A 302 -19.62 -6.44 -4.03
C GLN A 302 -18.78 -6.46 -5.32
N PRO A 303 -19.31 -6.96 -6.45
CA PRO A 303 -18.60 -7.04 -7.72
C PRO A 303 -18.01 -5.71 -8.19
N ILE A 304 -18.74 -4.60 -7.97
CA ILE A 304 -18.24 -3.25 -8.33
C ILE A 304 -16.92 -2.94 -7.61
N PHE A 305 -16.85 -3.13 -6.29
CA PHE A 305 -15.63 -2.90 -5.51
C PHE A 305 -14.49 -3.83 -5.90
N GLN A 306 -14.80 -5.04 -6.37
CA GLN A 306 -13.78 -5.93 -6.91
C GLN A 306 -13.21 -5.42 -8.23
N HIS A 307 -14.05 -4.95 -9.15
CA HIS A 307 -13.59 -4.35 -10.40
C HIS A 307 -12.74 -3.10 -10.16
N LEU A 308 -13.21 -2.19 -9.30
CA LEU A 308 -12.49 -0.99 -8.90
C LEU A 308 -11.16 -1.34 -8.19
N GLY A 309 -11.17 -2.37 -7.35
CA GLY A 309 -10.00 -2.85 -6.61
C GLY A 309 -8.95 -3.51 -7.50
N HIS A 310 -9.37 -4.17 -8.58
CA HIS A 310 -8.44 -4.72 -9.57
C HIS A 310 -7.73 -3.61 -10.36
N SER A 311 -8.44 -2.55 -10.74
CA SER A 311 -7.86 -1.37 -11.42
C SER A 311 -7.21 -0.36 -10.46
N SER A 312 -7.16 -0.64 -9.15
CA SER A 312 -6.66 0.32 -8.15
C SER A 312 -5.19 0.68 -8.38
N TYR A 313 -4.40 -0.25 -8.92
CA TYR A 313 -3.00 -0.02 -9.24
C TYR A 313 -2.85 0.96 -10.40
N ALA A 314 -3.59 0.73 -11.49
CA ALA A 314 -3.66 1.67 -12.61
C ALA A 314 -4.11 3.07 -12.16
N PHE A 315 -5.17 3.14 -11.33
CA PHE A 315 -5.64 4.40 -10.78
C PHE A 315 -4.56 5.10 -9.96
N TYR A 316 -3.89 4.38 -9.05
CA TYR A 316 -2.80 4.93 -8.25
C TYR A 316 -1.64 5.44 -9.13
N LEU A 317 -1.32 4.80 -10.25
CA LEU A 317 -0.28 5.29 -11.17
C LEU A 317 -0.65 6.58 -11.91
N ILE A 318 -1.94 6.86 -12.11
CA ILE A 318 -2.37 7.98 -12.97
C ILE A 318 -3.07 9.11 -12.20
N HIS A 319 -3.34 8.94 -10.91
CA HIS A 319 -4.18 9.88 -10.16
C HIS A 319 -3.61 11.30 -10.08
N ILE A 320 -2.28 11.45 -10.11
CA ILE A 320 -1.55 12.72 -10.27
C ILE A 320 -0.61 12.64 -11.49
N GLY A 321 -0.10 13.79 -11.95
CA GLY A 321 0.85 13.86 -13.05
C GLY A 321 0.22 14.20 -14.40
N VAL A 322 0.70 13.59 -15.48
CA VAL A 322 0.40 14.06 -16.86
C VAL A 322 -1.05 13.87 -17.29
N ILE A 323 -1.70 12.78 -16.88
CA ILE A 323 -3.10 12.49 -17.26
C ILE A 323 -4.07 13.52 -16.66
N PRO A 324 -4.13 13.73 -15.33
CA PRO A 324 -5.01 14.75 -14.76
C PRO A 324 -4.62 16.16 -15.20
N SER A 325 -3.33 16.45 -15.40
CA SER A 325 -2.90 17.75 -15.97
C SER A 325 -3.44 17.96 -17.39
N GLY A 326 -3.46 16.90 -18.22
CA GLY A 326 -4.07 16.93 -19.55
C GLY A 326 -5.57 17.17 -19.49
N LEU A 327 -6.30 16.43 -18.63
CA LEU A 327 -7.74 16.62 -18.44
C LEU A 327 -8.08 18.04 -17.96
N ARG A 328 -7.26 18.62 -17.08
CA ARG A 328 -7.40 20.03 -16.65
C ARG A 328 -7.25 21.02 -17.80
N LYS A 329 -6.28 20.79 -18.70
CA LYS A 329 -6.10 21.61 -19.92
C LYS A 329 -7.28 21.50 -20.88
N LEU A 330 -7.98 20.36 -20.87
CA LEU A 330 -9.23 20.14 -21.63
C LEU A 330 -10.48 20.74 -20.95
N GLY A 331 -10.32 21.48 -19.83
CA GLY A 331 -11.42 22.17 -19.16
C GLY A 331 -12.08 21.38 -18.02
N VAL A 332 -11.55 20.21 -17.63
CA VAL A 332 -12.10 19.44 -16.50
C VAL A 332 -11.70 20.09 -15.17
N THR A 333 -12.52 21.02 -14.67
CA THR A 333 -12.28 21.75 -13.42
C THR A 333 -12.91 21.09 -12.19
N ASN A 334 -13.98 20.33 -12.37
CA ASN A 334 -14.68 19.66 -11.27
C ASN A 334 -13.92 18.39 -10.82
N ASN A 335 -13.56 18.31 -9.54
CA ASN A 335 -12.78 17.19 -8.98
C ASN A 335 -13.53 15.85 -9.03
N TRP A 336 -14.86 15.84 -8.91
CA TRP A 336 -15.66 14.62 -9.01
C TRP A 336 -15.72 14.10 -10.45
N LEU A 337 -15.83 15.01 -11.42
CA LEU A 337 -15.73 14.65 -12.84
C LEU A 337 -14.33 14.10 -13.15
N LEU A 338 -13.27 14.76 -12.66
CA LEU A 338 -11.89 14.27 -12.79
C LEU A 338 -11.74 12.87 -12.19
N PHE A 339 -12.27 12.64 -10.99
CA PHE A 339 -12.27 11.34 -10.33
C PHE A 339 -12.94 10.26 -11.20
N GLY A 340 -14.16 10.53 -11.69
CA GLY A 340 -14.90 9.60 -12.54
C GLY A 340 -14.15 9.24 -13.82
N LEU A 341 -13.57 10.25 -14.50
CA LEU A 341 -12.76 10.03 -15.70
C LEU A 341 -11.50 9.21 -15.40
N LEU A 342 -10.80 9.49 -14.30
CA LEU A 342 -9.62 8.71 -13.90
C LEU A 342 -9.98 7.26 -13.55
N VAL A 343 -11.13 7.01 -12.91
CA VAL A 343 -11.63 5.65 -12.67
C VAL A 343 -11.85 4.90 -13.98
N LEU A 344 -12.50 5.55 -14.97
CA LEU A 344 -12.73 4.96 -16.29
C LEU A 344 -11.43 4.68 -17.04
N ILE A 345 -10.50 5.64 -17.07
CA ILE A 345 -9.19 5.49 -17.71
C ILE A 345 -8.39 4.36 -17.03
N ALA A 346 -8.36 4.33 -15.69
CA ALA A 346 -7.69 3.29 -14.94
C ALA A 346 -8.26 1.89 -15.21
N TYR A 347 -9.58 1.78 -15.30
CA TYR A 347 -10.23 0.51 -15.65
C TYR A 347 -9.88 0.08 -17.08
N GLY A 348 -9.89 1.01 -18.04
CA GLY A 348 -9.44 0.77 -19.41
C GLY A 348 -8.00 0.27 -19.48
N LEU A 349 -7.07 0.95 -18.80
CA LEU A 349 -5.66 0.52 -18.68
C LEU A 349 -5.52 -0.86 -18.06
N TYR A 350 -6.32 -1.16 -17.03
CA TYR A 350 -6.33 -2.48 -16.40
C TYR A 350 -6.75 -3.58 -17.38
N VAL A 351 -7.84 -3.37 -18.13
CA VAL A 351 -8.39 -4.38 -19.05
C VAL A 351 -7.51 -4.56 -20.30
N VAL A 352 -6.99 -3.46 -20.86
CA VAL A 352 -6.28 -3.45 -22.15
C VAL A 352 -4.79 -3.73 -22.00
N VAL A 353 -4.16 -3.26 -20.91
CA VAL A 353 -2.70 -3.34 -20.74
C VAL A 353 -2.34 -4.29 -19.59
N GLU A 354 -2.77 -3.97 -18.38
CA GLU A 354 -2.28 -4.66 -17.17
C GLU A 354 -2.61 -6.16 -17.20
N LYS A 355 -3.88 -6.51 -17.40
CA LYS A 355 -4.37 -7.90 -17.37
C LYS A 355 -3.84 -8.73 -18.56
N PRO A 356 -3.80 -8.25 -19.81
CA PRO A 356 -3.20 -8.98 -20.93
C PRO A 356 -1.71 -9.18 -20.77
N CYS A 357 -0.94 -8.15 -20.39
CA CYS A 357 0.49 -8.26 -20.15
C CYS A 357 0.79 -9.25 -19.03
N GLN A 358 0.03 -9.19 -17.93
CA GLN A 358 0.17 -10.15 -16.83
C GLN A 358 -0.10 -11.58 -17.29
N ARG A 359 -1.14 -11.81 -18.10
CA ARG A 359 -1.42 -13.14 -18.66
C ARG A 359 -0.30 -13.61 -19.58
N TRP A 360 0.21 -12.74 -20.45
CA TRP A 360 1.27 -13.07 -21.40
C TRP A 360 2.58 -13.43 -20.69
N LEU A 361 3.03 -12.61 -19.73
CA LEU A 361 4.25 -12.85 -18.96
C LEU A 361 4.20 -14.11 -18.07
N LEU A 362 3.00 -14.58 -17.73
CA LEU A 362 2.78 -15.74 -16.88
C LEU A 362 2.37 -17.00 -17.64
N ARG A 363 2.29 -16.95 -18.99
CA ARG A 363 2.15 -18.15 -19.81
C ARG A 363 3.45 -18.97 -19.69
N ARG A 364 3.30 -20.24 -19.33
CA ARG A 364 4.38 -21.22 -19.31
C ARG A 364 4.52 -21.89 -20.65
#